data_AF-A0A645FQA7-F1
#
_entry.id   AF-A0A645FQA7-F1
#
_cell.length_a   1.000
_cell.length_b   1.000
_cell.length_c   1.000
_cell.angle_alpha   90.00
_cell.angle_beta   90.00
_cell.angle_gamma   90.00
#
_symmetry.space_group_name_H-M   'P 1'
#
loop_
_entity.id
_entity.type
_entity.pdbx_description
1 polymer ?
#
loop_
_entity_poly.entity_id
_entity_poly.type
_entity_poly.pdbx_seq_one_letter_code
_entity_poly.pdbx_strand_id
1 'polypeptide(L)'
;MQELIDAYQMIDGKSIDESPLYDPSNPFENRDPRLSQTIAWVGKPWRNRIASAADFHQTGYAFIKYTEYNATSTGTINNSDIPYVVLRYADVLLMYAEAVNELEGPVKSVYNAVNEVRGRESVNMPPLPLNLSKEQMREAIQLERRIEMAGEDDYFYAIRRWKTVEKLMNGSVHTSSIPPYSGAVIETRTFNPDRDYLWPIPYTEIDLNPNLAQNPGY
;
A
#
# COMPACT_ATOMS: atom_id res chain seq x y z
N MET A 1 2.56 -10.23 0.47
CA MET A 1 2.95 -9.04 -0.35
C MET A 1 2.28 -9.11 -1.71
N GLN A 2 2.02 -10.31 -2.22
CA GLN A 2 1.13 -10.55 -3.35
C GLN A 2 -0.19 -9.76 -3.25
N GLU A 3 -0.80 -9.70 -2.07
CA GLU A 3 -2.06 -9.01 -1.82
C GLU A 3 -1.98 -7.48 -2.06
N LEU A 4 -0.78 -6.90 -1.96
CA LEU A 4 -0.54 -5.51 -2.35
C LEU A 4 -0.39 -5.41 -3.87
N ILE A 5 0.28 -6.36 -4.52
CA ILE A 5 0.44 -6.41 -5.97
C ILE A 5 -0.93 -6.53 -6.65
N ASP A 6 -1.81 -7.37 -6.13
CA ASP A 6 -3.16 -7.59 -6.66
C ASP A 6 -4.08 -6.39 -6.46
N ALA A 7 -3.80 -5.55 -5.46
CA ALA A 7 -4.57 -4.34 -5.20
C ALA A 7 -4.33 -3.23 -6.24
N TYR A 8 -3.19 -3.23 -6.95
CA TYR A 8 -2.99 -2.27 -8.04
C TYR A 8 -3.99 -2.57 -9.16
N GLN A 9 -4.74 -1.57 -9.59
CA GLN A 9 -5.69 -1.72 -10.68
C GLN A 9 -4.95 -1.97 -12.01
N MET A 10 -5.68 -2.40 -13.03
CA MET A 10 -5.23 -2.31 -14.41
C MET A 10 -5.31 -0.86 -14.90
N ILE A 11 -4.66 -0.53 -16.02
CA ILE A 11 -4.67 0.84 -16.61
C ILE A 11 -6.08 1.34 -16.99
N ASP A 12 -7.06 0.45 -17.10
CA ASP A 12 -8.47 0.79 -17.32
C ASP A 12 -9.23 1.14 -16.02
N GLY A 13 -8.54 1.12 -14.86
CA GLY A 13 -9.11 1.43 -13.56
C GLY A 13 -9.87 0.29 -12.90
N LYS A 14 -9.88 -0.92 -13.47
CA LYS A 14 -10.55 -2.10 -12.90
C LYS A 14 -9.58 -2.98 -12.12
N SER A 15 -10.10 -3.87 -11.28
CA SER A 15 -9.28 -4.88 -10.60
C SER A 15 -8.76 -5.93 -11.58
N ILE A 16 -7.79 -6.73 -11.13
CA ILE A 16 -7.28 -7.89 -11.90
C ILE A 16 -8.36 -8.96 -12.16
N ASP A 17 -9.39 -9.02 -11.31
CA ASP A 17 -10.49 -9.99 -11.44
C ASP A 17 -11.55 -9.53 -12.44
N GLU A 18 -11.65 -8.22 -12.70
CA GLU A 18 -12.70 -7.61 -13.51
C GLU A 18 -12.21 -7.13 -14.88
N SER A 19 -10.93 -6.83 -15.01
CA SER A 19 -10.38 -6.26 -16.24
C SER A 19 -10.06 -7.36 -17.27
N PRO A 20 -10.48 -7.20 -18.54
CA PRO A 20 -10.06 -8.08 -19.61
C PRO A 20 -8.57 -7.90 -19.99
N LEU A 21 -7.89 -6.88 -19.44
CA LEU A 21 -6.47 -6.62 -19.72
C LEU A 21 -5.53 -7.49 -18.89
N TYR A 22 -6.04 -8.17 -17.85
CA TYR A 22 -5.21 -8.97 -16.97
C TYR A 22 -4.87 -10.31 -17.61
N ASP A 23 -3.56 -10.57 -17.77
CA ASP A 23 -3.02 -11.84 -18.22
C ASP A 23 -2.21 -12.48 -17.07
N PRO A 24 -2.67 -13.61 -16.50
CA PRO A 24 -1.94 -14.32 -15.46
C PRO A 24 -0.52 -14.78 -15.87
N SER A 25 -0.24 -14.90 -17.17
CA SER A 25 1.10 -15.24 -17.68
C SER A 25 2.03 -14.03 -17.70
N ASN A 26 1.47 -12.82 -17.72
CA ASN A 26 2.18 -11.55 -17.73
C ASN A 26 1.56 -10.58 -16.71
N PRO A 27 1.53 -10.91 -15.41
CA PRO A 27 0.67 -10.24 -14.42
C PRO A 27 1.08 -8.80 -14.09
N PHE A 28 2.22 -8.34 -14.61
CA PHE A 28 2.74 -6.98 -14.40
C PHE A 28 2.49 -6.04 -15.57
N GLU A 29 1.97 -6.54 -16.70
CA GLU A 29 1.63 -5.74 -17.86
C GLU A 29 0.27 -5.05 -17.70
N ASN A 30 0.11 -3.87 -18.32
CA ASN A 30 -1.13 -3.09 -18.28
C ASN A 30 -1.64 -2.76 -16.87
N ARG A 31 -0.74 -2.67 -15.88
CA ARG A 31 -1.05 -2.32 -14.48
C ARG A 31 -0.96 -0.81 -14.26
N ASP A 32 -1.57 -0.33 -13.19
CA ASP A 32 -1.36 1.03 -12.66
C ASP A 32 0.15 1.34 -12.64
N PRO A 33 0.62 2.42 -13.30
CA PRO A 33 2.05 2.71 -13.43
C PRO A 33 2.78 2.78 -12.09
N ARG A 34 2.08 3.12 -11.01
CA ARG A 34 2.64 3.18 -9.65
C ARG A 34 3.13 1.83 -9.14
N LEU A 35 2.60 0.71 -9.64
CA LEU A 35 3.13 -0.62 -9.32
C LEU A 35 4.60 -0.70 -9.72
N SER A 36 4.89 -0.28 -10.96
CA SER A 36 6.25 -0.31 -11.49
C SER A 36 7.16 0.76 -10.88
N GLN A 37 6.60 1.86 -10.38
CA GLN A 37 7.35 2.91 -9.69
C GLN A 37 7.68 2.51 -8.23
N THR A 38 6.90 1.61 -7.65
CA THR A 38 6.98 1.29 -6.21
C THR A 38 7.63 -0.06 -5.94
N ILE A 39 7.42 -1.06 -6.79
CA ILE A 39 7.82 -2.45 -6.55
C ILE A 39 8.76 -2.96 -7.66
N ALA A 40 9.77 -3.73 -7.29
CA ALA A 40 10.53 -4.61 -8.17
C ALA A 40 10.14 -6.08 -8.00
N TRP A 41 10.28 -6.85 -9.08
CA TRP A 41 9.97 -8.28 -9.18
C TRP A 41 10.97 -8.97 -10.12
N VAL A 42 10.99 -10.30 -10.13
CA VAL A 42 11.85 -11.10 -11.01
C VAL A 42 11.58 -10.77 -12.47
N GLY A 43 12.63 -10.54 -13.26
CA GLY A 43 12.52 -10.18 -14.68
C GLY A 43 12.42 -8.68 -14.95
N LYS A 44 12.21 -7.85 -13.92
CA LYS A 44 12.18 -6.39 -14.08
C LYS A 44 13.61 -5.82 -14.26
N PRO A 45 13.82 -4.85 -15.16
CA PRO A 45 15.03 -4.04 -15.16
C PRO A 45 15.21 -3.31 -13.82
N TRP A 46 16.31 -3.58 -13.13
CA TRP A 46 16.65 -3.04 -11.82
C TRP A 46 18.16 -3.03 -11.61
N ARG A 47 18.73 -1.93 -11.11
CA ARG A 47 20.18 -1.77 -10.87
C ARG A 47 21.04 -2.04 -12.12
N ASN A 48 20.64 -1.49 -13.27
CA ASN A 48 21.29 -1.69 -14.58
C ASN A 48 21.42 -3.15 -15.04
N ARG A 49 20.60 -4.06 -14.50
CA ARG A 49 20.49 -5.45 -14.94
C ARG A 49 19.05 -5.94 -14.84
N ILE A 50 18.81 -7.19 -15.20
CA ILE A 50 17.53 -7.85 -14.93
C ILE A 50 17.56 -8.42 -13.50
N ALA A 51 16.50 -8.16 -12.74
CA ALA A 51 16.34 -8.73 -11.41
C ALA A 51 16.07 -10.24 -11.48
N SER A 52 16.65 -10.98 -10.55
CA SER A 52 16.56 -12.44 -10.45
C SER A 52 15.91 -12.85 -9.13
N ALA A 53 15.58 -14.13 -8.95
CA ALA A 53 15.06 -14.61 -7.68
C ALA A 53 16.04 -14.41 -6.50
N ALA A 54 17.36 -14.37 -6.77
CA ALA A 54 18.37 -14.10 -5.75
C ALA A 54 18.26 -12.68 -5.15
N ASP A 55 17.53 -11.78 -5.80
CA ASP A 55 17.31 -10.41 -5.32
C ASP A 55 16.18 -10.30 -4.30
N PHE A 56 15.29 -11.29 -4.23
CA PHE A 56 14.03 -11.19 -3.49
C PHE A 56 13.86 -12.40 -2.56
N HIS A 57 14.39 -12.32 -1.34
CA HIS A 57 14.58 -13.52 -0.52
C HIS A 57 13.28 -14.17 0.00
N GLN A 58 12.23 -13.38 0.28
CA GLN A 58 11.03 -13.91 0.95
C GLN A 58 9.79 -13.89 0.06
N THR A 59 9.46 -12.73 -0.52
CA THR A 59 8.17 -12.54 -1.19
C THR A 59 8.25 -12.61 -2.71
N GLY A 60 9.45 -12.61 -3.30
CA GLY A 60 9.60 -12.39 -4.75
C GLY A 60 9.46 -10.93 -5.20
N TYR A 61 9.35 -10.01 -4.24
CA TYR A 61 9.19 -8.58 -4.47
C TYR A 61 10.11 -7.75 -3.57
N ALA A 62 10.41 -6.52 -3.99
CA ALA A 62 11.02 -5.51 -3.12
C ALA A 62 10.43 -4.12 -3.39
N PHE A 63 10.39 -3.27 -2.37
CA PHE A 63 10.14 -1.85 -2.58
C PHE A 63 11.35 -1.20 -3.27
N ILE A 64 11.08 -0.38 -4.28
CA ILE A 64 12.06 0.46 -4.97
C ILE A 64 11.75 1.96 -4.83
N LYS A 65 10.59 2.30 -4.26
CA LYS A 65 10.34 3.67 -3.79
C LYS A 65 11.41 4.04 -2.75
N TYR A 66 11.88 5.29 -2.78
CA TYR A 66 13.03 5.76 -1.98
C TYR A 66 14.35 5.04 -2.27
N THR A 67 14.58 4.61 -3.51
CA THR A 67 15.87 4.08 -3.94
C THR A 67 16.37 4.77 -5.20
N GLU A 68 17.66 5.09 -5.24
CA GLU A 68 18.33 5.63 -6.43
C GLU A 68 19.35 4.59 -6.94
N TYR A 69 19.40 4.39 -8.26
CA TYR A 69 20.32 3.46 -8.91
C TYR A 69 21.11 4.13 -10.03
N ASN A 70 21.49 5.39 -9.81
CA ASN A 70 22.33 6.12 -10.74
C ASN A 70 23.77 5.59 -10.70
N ALA A 71 24.38 5.37 -11.86
CA ALA A 71 25.77 4.94 -11.99
C ALA A 71 26.78 5.92 -11.36
N THR A 72 26.38 7.18 -11.13
CA THR A 72 27.20 8.19 -10.44
C THR A 72 26.91 8.29 -8.95
N SER A 73 25.96 7.53 -8.41
CA SER A 73 25.67 7.54 -6.97
C SER A 73 26.86 6.95 -6.21
N THR A 74 27.50 7.80 -5.40
CA THR A 74 28.57 7.41 -4.47
C THR A 74 28.01 7.05 -3.08
N GLY A 75 26.69 7.08 -2.92
CA GLY A 75 26.01 6.76 -1.68
C GLY A 75 26.31 5.33 -1.24
N THR A 76 26.85 5.20 -0.03
CA THR A 76 27.01 3.90 0.62
C THR A 76 25.67 3.46 1.22
N ILE A 77 25.53 2.16 1.49
CA ILE A 77 24.42 1.68 2.32
C ILE A 77 24.49 2.45 3.65
N ASN A 78 23.38 3.10 4.04
CA ASN A 78 23.22 4.03 5.17
C ASN A 78 23.66 5.49 4.96
N ASN A 79 23.91 5.92 3.73
CA ASN A 79 24.16 7.33 3.41
C ASN A 79 23.43 7.69 2.10
N SER A 80 22.21 8.24 2.24
CA SER A 80 21.33 8.60 1.13
C SER A 80 20.93 10.06 1.22
N ASP A 81 21.00 10.76 0.08
CA ASP A 81 20.55 12.15 -0.06
C ASP A 81 19.03 12.25 -0.33
N ILE A 82 18.32 11.12 -0.38
CA ILE A 82 16.88 11.11 -0.63
C ILE A 82 16.16 11.63 0.62
N PRO A 83 15.39 12.73 0.52
CA PRO A 83 14.61 13.21 1.65
C PRO A 83 13.49 12.21 1.95
N TYR A 84 13.36 11.85 3.23
CA TYR A 84 12.22 11.06 3.68
C TYR A 84 10.97 11.95 3.74
N VAL A 85 9.97 11.63 2.92
CA VAL A 85 8.76 12.45 2.80
C VAL A 85 7.77 12.05 3.89
N VAL A 86 7.62 12.90 4.89
CA VAL A 86 6.65 12.70 5.99
C VAL A 86 5.25 13.14 5.60
N LEU A 87 5.14 14.19 4.77
CA LEU A 87 3.86 14.71 4.28
C LEU A 87 4.04 15.19 2.84
N ARG A 88 3.07 14.89 1.98
CA ARG A 88 3.02 15.36 0.60
C ARG A 88 1.61 15.70 0.17
N TYR A 89 1.50 16.48 -0.88
CA TYR A 89 0.21 17.05 -1.28
C TYR A 89 -0.85 15.99 -1.64
N ALA A 90 -0.47 14.85 -2.22
CA ALA A 90 -1.42 13.76 -2.46
C ALA A 90 -2.02 13.19 -1.16
N ASP A 91 -1.27 13.17 -0.05
CA ASP A 91 -1.82 12.79 1.24
C ASP A 91 -2.87 13.81 1.71
N VAL A 92 -2.59 15.11 1.57
CA VAL A 92 -3.55 16.19 1.88
C VAL A 92 -4.84 16.04 1.06
N LEU A 93 -4.72 15.75 -0.24
CA LEU A 93 -5.86 15.54 -1.12
C LEU A 93 -6.70 14.33 -0.69
N LEU A 94 -6.06 13.21 -0.34
CA LEU A 94 -6.77 12.00 0.09
C LEU A 94 -7.36 12.13 1.50
N MET A 95 -6.69 12.85 2.42
CA MET A 95 -7.26 13.20 3.72
C MET A 95 -8.50 14.09 3.57
N TYR A 96 -8.43 15.10 2.68
CA TYR A 96 -9.57 15.95 2.36
C TYR A 96 -10.72 15.15 1.75
N ALA A 97 -10.43 14.33 0.74
CA ALA A 97 -11.43 13.49 0.08
C ALA A 97 -12.14 12.56 1.07
N GLU A 98 -11.38 11.92 1.96
CA GLU A 98 -11.93 11.05 2.98
C GLU A 98 -12.84 11.82 3.95
N ALA A 99 -12.34 12.90 4.55
CA ALA A 99 -13.09 13.67 5.53
C ALA A 99 -14.41 14.22 4.94
N VAL A 100 -14.37 14.76 3.72
CA VAL A 100 -15.55 15.30 3.05
C VAL A 100 -16.51 14.18 2.63
N ASN A 101 -16.02 13.03 2.15
CA ASN A 101 -16.89 11.89 1.87
C ASN A 101 -17.60 11.39 3.14
N GLU A 102 -16.88 11.34 4.27
CA GLU A 102 -17.47 10.95 5.55
C GLU A 102 -18.50 11.95 6.08
N LEU A 103 -18.40 13.23 5.73
CA LEU A 103 -19.36 14.25 6.14
C LEU A 103 -20.55 14.37 5.19
N GLU A 104 -20.27 14.54 3.90
CA GLU A 104 -21.24 14.97 2.87
C GLU A 104 -21.52 13.90 1.81
N GLY A 105 -20.69 12.86 1.74
CA GLY A 105 -20.69 11.90 0.64
C GLY A 105 -19.87 12.36 -0.57
N PRO A 106 -20.02 11.71 -1.73
CA PRO A 106 -19.16 11.90 -2.90
C PRO A 106 -19.55 13.15 -3.70
N VAL A 107 -19.40 14.32 -3.09
CA VAL A 107 -19.59 15.61 -3.75
C VAL A 107 -18.45 15.89 -4.74
N LYS A 108 -18.64 16.88 -5.62
CA LYS A 108 -17.69 17.20 -6.70
C LYS A 108 -16.24 17.40 -6.21
N SER A 109 -16.04 18.00 -5.03
CA SER A 109 -14.70 18.23 -4.49
C SER A 109 -13.98 16.94 -4.08
N VAL A 110 -14.71 15.92 -3.62
CA VAL A 110 -14.16 14.59 -3.32
C VAL A 110 -13.62 13.95 -4.60
N TYR A 111 -14.45 13.95 -5.66
CA TYR A 111 -14.04 13.46 -6.98
C TYR A 111 -12.81 14.19 -7.51
N ASN A 112 -12.79 15.52 -7.42
CA ASN A 112 -11.66 16.33 -7.88
C ASN A 112 -10.37 15.94 -7.15
N ALA A 113 -10.40 15.83 -5.82
CA ALA A 113 -9.21 15.52 -5.02
C ALA A 113 -8.64 14.14 -5.33
N VAL A 114 -9.50 13.11 -5.44
CA VAL A 114 -9.05 11.75 -5.78
C VAL A 114 -8.54 11.69 -7.24
N ASN A 115 -9.26 12.32 -8.16
CA ASN A 115 -8.89 12.30 -9.58
C ASN A 115 -7.64 13.14 -9.88
N GLU A 116 -7.29 14.12 -9.05
CA GLU A 116 -6.02 14.85 -9.16
C GLU A 116 -4.82 13.94 -8.84
N VAL A 117 -4.96 13.03 -7.86
CA VAL A 117 -3.94 12.01 -7.57
C VAL A 117 -3.84 11.00 -8.72
N ARG A 118 -4.98 10.47 -9.16
CA ARG A 118 -5.06 9.47 -10.25
C ARG A 118 -4.56 10.01 -11.58
N GLY A 119 -4.93 11.25 -11.90
CA GLY A 119 -4.66 11.93 -13.16
C GLY A 119 -3.27 12.59 -13.24
N ARG A 120 -2.41 12.45 -12.23
CA ARG A 120 -1.02 12.92 -12.29
C ARG A 120 -0.35 12.37 -13.56
N GLU A 121 0.37 13.20 -14.31
CA GLU A 121 0.92 12.85 -15.63
C GLU A 121 1.70 11.52 -15.67
N SER A 122 2.50 11.23 -14.63
CA SER A 122 3.27 9.99 -14.51
C SER A 122 2.46 8.75 -14.07
N VAL A 123 1.17 8.92 -13.78
CA VAL A 123 0.24 7.88 -13.30
C VAL A 123 -0.89 7.66 -14.31
N ASN A 124 -1.54 8.75 -14.72
CA ASN A 124 -2.56 8.77 -15.78
C ASN A 124 -3.63 7.67 -15.66
N MET A 125 -4.07 7.40 -14.43
CA MET A 125 -5.15 6.46 -14.16
C MET A 125 -6.50 7.12 -14.46
N PRO A 126 -7.49 6.36 -14.98
CA PRO A 126 -8.78 6.92 -15.33
C PRO A 126 -9.50 7.48 -14.09
N PRO A 127 -10.30 8.54 -14.26
CA PRO A 127 -11.05 9.12 -13.16
C PRO A 127 -12.04 8.10 -12.59
N LEU A 128 -12.40 8.27 -11.31
CA LEU A 128 -13.42 7.44 -10.68
C LEU A 128 -14.78 7.56 -11.41
N PRO A 129 -15.55 6.46 -11.49
CA PRO A 129 -16.89 6.49 -12.06
C PRO A 129 -17.81 7.44 -11.27
N LEU A 130 -18.69 8.13 -11.98
CA LEU A 130 -19.65 9.05 -11.38
C LEU A 130 -20.76 8.30 -10.63
N ASN A 131 -21.44 8.99 -9.72
CA ASN A 131 -22.59 8.50 -8.96
C ASN A 131 -22.29 7.32 -8.03
N LEU A 132 -21.10 7.29 -7.44
CA LEU A 132 -20.78 6.36 -6.36
C LEU A 132 -21.65 6.68 -5.13
N SER A 133 -21.97 5.65 -4.35
CA SER A 133 -22.47 5.87 -2.99
C SER A 133 -21.33 6.36 -2.09
N LYS A 134 -21.68 6.84 -0.90
CA LYS A 134 -20.71 7.22 0.14
C LYS A 134 -19.78 6.06 0.50
N GLU A 135 -20.33 4.85 0.57
CA GLU A 135 -19.60 3.62 0.87
C GLU A 135 -18.67 3.24 -0.28
N GLN A 136 -19.15 3.28 -1.52
CA GLN A 136 -18.32 2.97 -2.68
C GLN A 136 -17.18 3.99 -2.85
N MET A 137 -17.44 5.28 -2.60
CA MET A 137 -16.39 6.30 -2.60
C MET A 137 -15.40 6.11 -1.45
N ARG A 138 -15.86 5.71 -0.26
CA ARG A 138 -14.96 5.37 0.87
C ARG A 138 -14.01 4.26 0.46
N GLU A 139 -14.52 3.17 -0.11
CA GLU A 139 -13.70 2.05 -0.57
C GLU A 139 -12.70 2.49 -1.66
N ALA A 140 -13.13 3.32 -2.61
CA ALA A 140 -12.25 3.88 -3.63
C ALA A 140 -11.13 4.76 -3.03
N ILE A 141 -11.44 5.62 -2.05
CA ILE A 141 -10.45 6.45 -1.35
C ILE A 141 -9.47 5.59 -0.56
N GLN A 142 -9.97 4.57 0.14
CA GLN A 142 -9.13 3.65 0.91
C GLN A 142 -8.15 2.87 0.00
N LEU A 143 -8.64 2.40 -1.15
CA LEU A 143 -7.80 1.77 -2.16
C LEU A 143 -6.77 2.75 -2.72
N GLU A 144 -7.20 3.95 -3.12
CA GLU A 144 -6.30 4.97 -3.66
C GLU A 144 -5.19 5.34 -2.66
N ARG A 145 -5.53 5.48 -1.38
CA ARG A 145 -4.55 5.72 -0.31
C ARG A 145 -3.57 4.56 -0.16
N ARG A 146 -4.04 3.31 -0.19
CA ARG A 146 -3.18 2.12 -0.12
C ARG A 146 -2.17 2.08 -1.26
N ILE A 147 -2.59 2.43 -2.48
CA ILE A 147 -1.74 2.41 -3.68
C ILE A 147 -0.76 3.59 -3.67
N GLU A 148 -1.27 4.80 -3.45
CA GLU A 148 -0.48 6.01 -3.52
C GLU A 148 0.61 6.02 -2.43
N MET A 149 0.28 5.61 -1.19
CA MET A 149 1.18 5.61 -0.02
C MET A 149 1.91 4.28 0.21
N ALA A 150 1.89 3.36 -0.75
CA ALA A 150 2.60 2.09 -0.61
C ALA A 150 4.11 2.33 -0.37
N GLY A 151 4.62 1.83 0.77
CA GLY A 151 6.02 2.01 1.19
C GLY A 151 6.30 3.30 1.98
N GLU A 152 5.27 4.01 2.46
CA GLU A 152 5.39 5.32 3.15
C GLU A 152 4.83 5.31 4.58
N ASP A 153 4.88 4.17 5.29
CA ASP A 153 4.46 4.01 6.70
C ASP A 153 3.01 4.48 7.02
N ASP A 154 2.09 4.40 6.05
CA ASP A 154 0.70 4.83 6.23
C ASP A 154 -0.28 3.68 6.48
N TYR A 155 -0.17 2.61 5.68
CA TYR A 155 -1.24 1.63 5.52
C TYR A 155 -1.65 0.94 6.82
N PHE A 156 -0.70 0.58 7.69
CA PHE A 156 -0.99 -0.07 8.97
C PHE A 156 -1.84 0.81 9.90
N TYR A 157 -1.52 2.10 9.98
CA TYR A 157 -2.30 3.06 10.77
C TYR A 157 -3.66 3.33 10.14
N ALA A 158 -3.72 3.40 8.81
CA ALA A 158 -4.97 3.58 8.06
C ALA A 158 -5.96 2.44 8.33
N ILE A 159 -5.55 1.17 8.20
CA ILE A 159 -6.45 0.03 8.45
C ILE A 159 -6.84 -0.12 9.93
N ARG A 160 -6.01 0.35 10.87
CA ARG A 160 -6.36 0.41 12.30
C ARG A 160 -7.43 1.46 12.56
N ARG A 161 -7.27 2.70 12.08
CA ARG A 161 -8.28 3.76 12.29
C ARG A 161 -9.60 3.45 11.57
N TRP A 162 -9.56 2.76 10.44
CA TRP A 162 -10.75 2.28 9.74
C TRP A 162 -11.40 1.05 10.37
N LYS A 163 -10.76 0.43 11.39
CA LYS A 163 -11.19 -0.84 11.98
C LYS A 163 -11.35 -1.98 10.97
N THR A 164 -10.52 -1.98 9.92
CA THR A 164 -10.48 -3.04 8.90
C THR A 164 -9.31 -4.00 9.13
N VAL A 165 -8.34 -3.63 9.96
CA VAL A 165 -7.18 -4.45 10.32
C VAL A 165 -7.56 -5.84 10.84
N GLU A 166 -8.65 -5.95 11.60
CA GLU A 166 -9.13 -7.22 12.14
C GLU A 166 -9.57 -8.21 11.06
N LYS A 167 -9.94 -7.71 9.87
CA LYS A 167 -10.27 -8.54 8.70
C LYS A 167 -9.03 -8.78 7.85
N LEU A 168 -8.23 -7.73 7.63
CA LEU A 168 -7.08 -7.74 6.72
C LEU A 168 -5.84 -8.45 7.29
N MET A 169 -5.71 -8.51 8.62
CA MET A 169 -4.59 -9.15 9.33
C MET A 169 -5.01 -10.46 10.03
N ASN A 170 -6.07 -11.09 9.53
CA ASN A 170 -6.51 -12.44 9.90
C ASN A 170 -6.51 -13.32 8.65
N GLY A 171 -5.35 -13.88 8.30
CA GLY A 171 -5.20 -14.68 7.08
C GLY A 171 -3.76 -14.98 6.67
N SER A 172 -3.63 -15.77 5.61
CA SER A 172 -2.34 -16.15 5.03
C SER A 172 -1.77 -15.02 4.17
N VAL A 173 -0.46 -14.81 4.29
CA VAL A 173 0.32 -13.90 3.46
C VAL A 173 1.09 -14.71 2.43
N HIS A 174 0.99 -14.30 1.17
CA HIS A 174 1.56 -15.05 0.05
C HIS A 174 2.79 -14.36 -0.56
N THR A 175 3.70 -15.19 -1.05
CA THR A 175 4.76 -14.80 -1.98
C THR A 175 4.20 -14.55 -3.39
N SER A 176 5.08 -14.09 -4.28
CA SER A 176 4.82 -13.97 -5.72
C SER A 176 4.16 -15.22 -6.27
N SER A 177 3.07 -15.05 -7.01
CA SER A 177 2.41 -16.13 -7.76
C SER A 177 3.30 -16.69 -8.89
N ILE A 178 4.39 -16.00 -9.23
CA ILE A 178 5.31 -16.37 -10.31
C ILE A 178 6.43 -17.27 -9.79
N PRO A 179 6.85 -18.31 -10.53
CA PRO A 179 8.03 -19.11 -10.21
C PRO A 179 9.28 -18.25 -10.00
N PRO A 180 10.17 -18.61 -9.05
CA PRO A 180 10.18 -19.85 -8.27
C PRO A 180 9.32 -19.83 -7.00
N TYR A 181 8.64 -18.72 -6.67
CA TYR A 181 7.93 -18.57 -5.38
C TYR A 181 6.56 -19.24 -5.37
N SER A 182 5.86 -19.19 -6.51
CA SER A 182 4.64 -19.95 -6.80
C SER A 182 3.53 -19.84 -5.73
N GLY A 183 3.35 -18.65 -5.16
CA GLY A 183 2.25 -18.34 -4.23
C GLY A 183 2.33 -19.02 -2.87
N ALA A 184 3.53 -19.44 -2.43
CA ALA A 184 3.72 -20.04 -1.12
C ALA A 184 3.24 -19.12 0.03
N VAL A 185 2.66 -19.72 1.06
CA VAL A 185 2.31 -19.03 2.31
C VAL A 185 3.58 -18.83 3.14
N ILE A 186 3.86 -17.59 3.55
CA ILE A 186 5.04 -17.25 4.38
C ILE A 186 4.69 -16.92 5.82
N GLU A 187 3.44 -16.53 6.08
CA GLU A 187 2.98 -16.13 7.39
C GLU A 187 1.47 -16.32 7.45
N THR A 188 0.95 -16.80 8.58
CA THR A 188 -0.48 -16.75 8.88
C THR A 188 -0.67 -15.76 10.02
N ARG A 189 -1.34 -14.66 9.74
CA ARG A 189 -1.56 -13.58 10.71
C ARG A 189 -2.82 -13.84 11.50
N THR A 190 -2.77 -13.44 12.77
CA THR A 190 -3.92 -13.41 13.66
C THR A 190 -4.00 -12.04 14.32
N PHE A 191 -5.21 -11.52 14.43
CA PHE A 191 -5.50 -10.23 15.05
C PHE A 191 -6.67 -10.38 16.01
N ASN A 192 -6.44 -10.06 17.28
CA ASN A 192 -7.46 -10.02 18.32
C ASN A 192 -8.08 -8.61 18.42
N PRO A 193 -9.34 -8.40 18.02
CA PRO A 193 -9.99 -7.09 18.06
C PRO A 193 -10.19 -6.52 19.47
N ASP A 194 -10.11 -7.35 20.52
CA ASP A 194 -10.25 -6.89 21.91
C ASP A 194 -8.92 -6.41 22.51
N ARG A 195 -7.80 -6.59 21.78
CA ARG A 195 -6.44 -6.35 22.30
C ARG A 195 -5.55 -5.59 21.30
N ASP A 196 -5.41 -6.10 20.08
CA ASP A 196 -4.34 -5.71 19.15
C ASP A 196 -4.56 -4.34 18.46
N TYR A 197 -5.68 -3.66 18.76
CA TYR A 197 -5.88 -2.26 18.37
C TYR A 197 -5.01 -1.29 19.15
N LEU A 198 -4.44 -1.68 20.29
CA LEU A 198 -3.53 -0.87 21.09
C LEU A 198 -2.22 -1.64 21.29
N TRP A 199 -1.11 -0.93 21.47
CA TRP A 199 0.14 -1.58 21.85
C TRP A 199 0.18 -1.78 23.36
N PRO A 200 0.84 -2.84 23.87
CA PRO A 200 1.09 -2.95 25.29
C PRO A 200 1.93 -1.77 25.76
N ILE A 201 1.53 -1.17 26.88
CA ILE A 201 2.40 -0.25 27.61
C ILE A 201 3.57 -1.09 28.14
N PRO A 202 4.84 -0.67 27.96
CA PRO A 202 5.97 -1.44 28.45
C PRO A 202 5.86 -1.72 29.95
N TYR A 203 6.14 -2.97 30.35
CA TYR A 203 5.96 -3.42 31.73
C TYR A 203 6.73 -2.56 32.74
N THR A 204 7.91 -2.06 32.38
CA THR A 204 8.70 -1.15 33.20
C THR A 204 7.98 0.15 33.53
N GLU A 205 7.18 0.69 32.61
CA GLU A 205 6.43 1.92 32.84
C GLU A 205 5.26 1.70 33.81
N ILE A 206 4.63 0.52 33.75
CA ILE A 206 3.57 0.10 34.68
C ILE A 206 4.14 -0.08 36.10
N ASP A 207 5.31 -0.72 36.21
CA ASP A 207 5.99 -0.94 37.49
C ASP A 207 6.45 0.37 38.15
N LEU A 208 6.93 1.32 37.35
CA LEU A 208 7.40 2.63 37.84
C LEU A 208 6.26 3.59 38.19
N ASN A 209 5.11 3.50 37.52
CA ASN A 209 3.99 4.41 37.73
C ASN A 209 2.71 3.66 38.12
N PRO A 210 2.37 3.57 39.42
CA PRO A 210 1.18 2.84 39.88
C PRO A 210 -0.15 3.47 39.41
N ASN A 211 -0.14 4.69 38.84
CA ASN A 211 -1.32 5.31 38.23
C ASN A 211 -1.51 4.91 36.76
N LEU A 212 -0.55 4.21 36.16
CA LEU A 212 -0.61 3.79 34.77
C LEU A 212 -1.23 2.40 34.68
N ALA A 213 -2.47 2.33 34.19
CA ALA A 213 -3.14 1.06 33.91
C ALA A 213 -2.76 0.55 32.51
N GLN A 214 -2.67 -0.77 32.36
CA GLN A 214 -2.40 -1.41 31.08
C GLN A 214 -3.58 -1.27 30.09
N ASN A 215 -3.27 -1.31 28.79
CA ASN A 215 -4.28 -1.40 27.74
C ASN A 215 -5.06 -2.74 27.82
N PRO A 216 -6.33 -2.78 27.40
CA PRO A 216 -7.14 -3.99 27.46
C PRO A 216 -6.47 -5.21 26.80
N GLY A 217 -6.51 -6.35 27.50
CA GLY A 217 -6.04 -7.64 26.97
C GLY A 217 -4.53 -7.91 27.06
N TYR A 218 -3.74 -7.01 27.69
CA TYR A 218 -2.30 -7.16 27.92
C TYR A 218 -1.94 -7.27 29.40
#